data_AF-A0A9Q3CWD5-F1
#
_entry.id   AF-A0A9Q3CWD5-F1
#
_cell.length_a   1.000
_cell.length_b   1.000
_cell.length_c   1.000
_cell.angle_alpha   90.00
_cell.angle_beta   90.00
_cell.angle_gamma   90.00
#
_symmetry.space_group_name_H-M   'P 1'
#
loop_
_entity.id
_entity.type
_entity.pdbx_description
1 polymer ?
#
loop_
_entity_poly.entity_id
_entity_poly.type
_entity_poly.pdbx_seq_one_letter_code
_entity_poly.pdbx_strand_id
1 'polypeptide(L)'
;MLICLNLPSNERLKPENFYVSGLIPGPKEPTALQLNYLLTPLIKELKELWQVYHFSPTSMGPSGSFIRVAILTAIVDVGAMRKLTGFIYHSGNHFCNSCSIHKAKMEEIGPQFHYKHTYPNHKLSIAK
;
A
#
# COMPACT_ATOMS: atom_id res chain seq x y z
N MET A 1 2.97 -7.10 -6.70
CA MET A 1 1.86 -7.89 -7.28
C MET A 1 0.56 -7.14 -7.04
N LEU A 2 -0.27 -7.01 -8.06
CA LEU A 2 -1.59 -6.40 -8.00
C LEU A 2 -2.65 -7.43 -8.40
N ILE A 3 -3.84 -7.28 -7.83
CA ILE A 3 -4.99 -8.17 -8.05
C ILE A 3 -6.19 -7.29 -8.41
N CYS A 4 -6.92 -7.65 -9.46
CA CYS A 4 -8.14 -6.96 -9.85
C CYS A 4 -9.30 -7.36 -8.93
N LEU A 5 -9.76 -6.44 -8.09
CA LEU A 5 -10.83 -6.70 -7.13
C LEU A 5 -12.24 -6.73 -7.77
N ASN A 6 -12.36 -6.36 -9.05
CA ASN A 6 -13.61 -6.45 -9.81
C ASN A 6 -13.92 -7.88 -10.26
N LEU A 7 -12.93 -8.78 -10.22
CA LEU A 7 -13.13 -10.19 -10.54
C LEU A 7 -13.73 -10.94 -9.34
N PRO A 8 -14.55 -11.97 -9.57
CA PRO A 8 -15.04 -12.86 -8.52
C PRO A 8 -13.91 -13.47 -7.69
N SER A 9 -14.20 -13.79 -6.43
CA SER A 9 -13.18 -14.28 -5.47
C SER A 9 -12.40 -15.51 -5.95
N ASN A 10 -13.07 -16.44 -6.65
CA ASN A 10 -12.48 -17.65 -7.22
C ASN A 10 -11.62 -17.39 -8.46
N GLU A 11 -11.78 -16.24 -9.11
CA GLU A 11 -11.05 -15.87 -10.33
C GLU A 11 -9.85 -14.97 -10.01
N ARG A 12 -10.04 -13.96 -9.14
CA ARG A 12 -9.02 -12.94 -8.87
C ARG A 12 -7.72 -13.47 -8.25
N LEU A 13 -7.75 -14.64 -7.63
CA LEU A 13 -6.58 -15.28 -7.01
C LEU A 13 -5.90 -16.32 -7.90
N LYS A 14 -6.37 -16.51 -9.14
CA LYS A 14 -5.71 -17.41 -10.07
C LYS A 14 -4.42 -16.77 -10.61
N PRO A 15 -3.34 -17.53 -10.82
CA PRO A 15 -2.05 -17.00 -11.28
C PRO A 15 -2.14 -16.16 -12.56
N GLU A 16 -3.03 -16.52 -13.49
CA GLU A 16 -3.27 -15.79 -14.75
C GLU A 16 -3.84 -14.38 -14.55
N ASN A 17 -4.44 -14.10 -13.39
CA ASN A 17 -5.02 -12.80 -13.04
C ASN A 17 -4.10 -11.96 -12.13
N PHE A 18 -2.88 -12.43 -11.85
CA PHE A 18 -1.88 -11.67 -11.11
C PHE A 18 -1.10 -10.73 -12.02
N TYR A 19 -1.10 -9.44 -11.66
CA TYR A 19 -0.29 -8.45 -12.35
C TYR A 19 1.00 -8.19 -11.56
N VAL A 20 2.14 -8.56 -12.12
CA VAL A 20 3.45 -8.33 -11.53
C VAL A 20 4.00 -6.99 -11.99
N SER A 21 3.83 -5.97 -11.16
CA SER A 21 4.25 -4.59 -11.43
C SER A 21 5.74 -4.31 -11.20
N GLY A 22 6.48 -5.23 -10.58
CA GLY A 22 7.88 -5.03 -10.24
C GLY A 22 8.48 -6.21 -9.48
N LEU A 23 9.80 -6.33 -9.57
CA LEU A 23 10.60 -7.35 -8.90
C LEU A 23 11.63 -6.65 -8.01
N ILE A 24 11.68 -7.06 -6.74
CA ILE A 24 12.66 -6.53 -5.79
C ILE A 24 13.92 -7.41 -5.90
N PRO A 25 15.08 -6.84 -6.28
CA PRO A 25 16.31 -7.61 -6.38
C PRO A 25 16.78 -8.04 -4.98
N GLY A 26 17.17 -9.31 -4.86
CA GLY A 26 17.85 -9.83 -3.67
C GLY A 26 19.35 -9.46 -3.65
N PRO A 27 20.12 -9.93 -2.65
CA PRO A 27 19.73 -10.85 -1.58
C PRO A 27 19.17 -10.16 -0.32
N LYS A 28 19.30 -8.84 -0.22
CA LYS A 28 18.86 -8.06 0.95
C LYS A 28 17.57 -7.31 0.63
N GLU A 29 16.78 -7.08 1.67
CA GLU A 29 15.61 -6.23 1.58
C GLU A 29 15.99 -4.78 1.21
N PRO A 30 15.26 -4.11 0.31
CA PRO A 30 15.54 -2.73 -0.05
C PRO A 30 15.34 -1.79 1.15
N THR A 31 16.10 -0.70 1.15
CA THR A 31 15.80 0.48 1.99
C THR A 31 14.49 1.13 1.55
N ALA A 32 13.88 1.95 2.41
CA ALA A 32 12.67 2.70 2.04
C ALA A 32 12.89 3.57 0.80
N LEU A 33 14.08 4.17 0.66
CA LEU A 33 14.43 4.97 -0.52
C LEU A 33 14.53 4.13 -1.79
N GLN A 34 15.19 2.97 -1.73
CA GLN A 34 15.27 2.04 -2.87
C GLN A 34 13.88 1.52 -3.27
N LEU A 35 13.04 1.20 -2.29
CA LEU A 35 11.66 0.78 -2.54
C LEU A 35 10.87 1.89 -3.25
N ASN A 36 11.02 3.14 -2.83
CA ASN A 36 10.37 4.28 -3.50
C ASN A 36 10.80 4.41 -4.96
N TYR A 37 12.09 4.24 -5.29
CA TYR A 37 12.55 4.25 -6.67
C TYR A 37 11.91 3.13 -7.50
N LEU A 38 11.82 1.92 -6.94
CA LEU A 38 11.18 0.78 -7.61
C LEU A 38 9.68 1.00 -7.85
N LEU A 39 9.00 1.67 -6.92
CA LEU A 39 7.55 1.90 -7.00
C LEU A 39 7.17 3.17 -7.77
N THR A 40 8.10 4.10 -7.99
CA THR A 40 7.86 5.36 -8.72
C THR A 40 7.14 5.18 -10.07
N PRO A 41 7.55 4.28 -10.98
CA PRO A 41 6.85 4.10 -12.26
C PRO A 41 5.41 3.63 -12.06
N LEU A 42 5.20 2.64 -11.18
CA LEU A 42 3.88 2.13 -10.86
C LEU A 42 2.97 3.22 -10.26
N ILE A 43 3.49 4.00 -9.32
CA ILE A 43 2.73 5.09 -8.69
C ILE A 43 2.34 6.15 -9.74
N LYS A 44 3.21 6.42 -10.72
CA LYS A 44 2.90 7.35 -11.81
C LYS A 44 1.72 6.85 -12.64
N GLU A 45 1.76 5.60 -13.08
CA GLU A 45 0.67 4.97 -13.85
C GLU A 45 -0.63 4.93 -13.05
N LEU A 46 -0.58 4.55 -11.77
CA LEU A 46 -1.75 4.52 -10.90
C LEU A 46 -2.37 5.91 -10.70
N LYS A 47 -1.57 6.99 -10.67
CA LYS A 47 -2.09 8.36 -10.61
C LYS A 47 -2.82 8.76 -11.88
N GLU A 48 -2.31 8.34 -13.05
CA GLU A 48 -2.96 8.56 -14.34
C GLU A 48 -4.28 7.77 -14.40
N LEU A 49 -4.26 6.50 -13.99
CA LEU A 49 -5.44 5.62 -13.97
C LEU A 49 -6.47 5.97 -12.89
N TRP A 50 -6.08 6.70 -11.83
CA TRP A 50 -7.02 7.22 -10.84
C TRP A 50 -7.91 8.33 -11.42
N GLN A 51 -7.38 9.07 -12.41
CA GLN A 51 -8.21 9.95 -13.24
C GLN A 51 -9.05 9.12 -14.22
N VAL A 52 -9.90 9.79 -15.00
CA VAL A 52 -10.63 9.10 -16.08
C VAL A 52 -9.64 8.72 -17.17
N TYR A 53 -9.43 7.41 -17.36
CA TYR A 53 -8.59 6.87 -18.42
C TYR A 53 -9.44 6.22 -19.51
N HIS A 54 -9.15 6.53 -20.78
CA HIS A 54 -9.79 5.85 -21.90
C HIS A 54 -9.00 4.60 -22.27
N PHE A 55 -9.56 3.44 -21.95
CA PHE A 55 -9.03 2.14 -22.33
C PHE A 55 -9.34 1.87 -23.81
N SER A 56 -8.34 1.38 -24.54
CA SER A 56 -8.44 1.16 -25.98
C SER A 56 -9.56 0.18 -26.35
N PRO A 57 -10.11 0.29 -27.57
CA PRO A 57 -11.05 -0.67 -28.09
C PRO A 57 -10.61 -2.13 -27.91
N THR A 58 -11.54 -2.96 -27.46
CA THR A 58 -11.36 -4.42 -27.38
C THR A 58 -12.33 -5.10 -28.34
N SER A 59 -12.14 -6.39 -28.61
CA SER A 59 -13.08 -7.17 -29.44
C SER A 59 -14.53 -7.12 -28.91
N MET A 60 -14.72 -6.97 -27.60
CA MET A 60 -16.02 -6.89 -26.95
C MET A 60 -16.51 -5.44 -26.77
N GLY A 61 -15.67 -4.44 -27.04
CA GLY A 61 -15.93 -3.04 -26.81
C GLY A 61 -15.21 -2.18 -27.84
N PRO A 62 -15.71 -2.09 -29.09
CA PRO A 62 -15.03 -1.40 -30.19
C PRO A 62 -14.87 0.11 -30.00
N SER A 63 -15.60 0.73 -29.07
CA SER A 63 -15.45 2.14 -28.71
C SER A 63 -14.46 2.38 -27.56
N GLY A 64 -13.85 1.31 -27.03
CA GLY A 64 -13.08 1.37 -25.79
C GLY A 64 -13.97 1.54 -24.57
N SER A 65 -13.38 1.91 -23.43
CA SER A 65 -14.13 2.12 -22.19
C SER A 65 -13.42 3.13 -21.30
N PHE A 66 -14.18 4.00 -20.64
CA PHE A 66 -13.64 4.88 -19.62
C PHE A 66 -13.57 4.14 -18.29
N ILE A 67 -12.38 4.10 -17.70
CA ILE A 67 -12.13 3.42 -16.42
C ILE A 67 -11.47 4.35 -15.42
N ARG A 68 -11.59 3.97 -14.15
CA ARG A 68 -10.76 4.48 -13.05
C ARG A 68 -10.23 3.30 -12.27
N VAL A 69 -8.97 3.37 -11.84
CA VAL A 69 -8.32 2.33 -11.05
C VAL A 69 -7.97 2.89 -9.68
N ALA A 70 -8.29 2.12 -8.64
CA ALA A 70 -8.03 2.45 -7.25
C ALA A 70 -7.27 1.32 -6.57
N ILE A 71 -6.30 1.66 -5.71
CA ILE A 71 -5.68 0.70 -4.79
C ILE A 71 -6.45 0.75 -3.48
N LEU A 72 -7.08 -0.37 -3.11
CA LEU A 72 -7.87 -0.46 -1.87
C LEU A 72 -7.04 -0.91 -0.67
N THR A 73 -6.08 -1.81 -0.89
CA THR A 73 -5.30 -2.40 0.21
C THR A 73 -3.93 -2.89 -0.26
N ALA A 74 -2.99 -2.97 0.67
CA ALA A 74 -1.70 -3.62 0.50
C ALA A 74 -1.62 -4.81 1.45
N ILE A 75 -1.37 -6.01 0.90
CA ILE A 75 -1.16 -7.23 1.69
C ILE A 75 0.34 -7.47 1.76
N VAL A 76 0.93 -7.07 2.87
CA VAL A 76 2.37 -7.17 3.13
C VAL A 76 2.59 -7.41 4.62
N ASP A 77 3.74 -7.95 4.99
CA ASP A 77 4.12 -8.03 6.40
C ASP A 77 4.31 -6.62 7.02
N VAL A 78 4.49 -6.57 8.35
CA VAL A 78 4.59 -5.31 9.09
C VAL A 78 5.84 -4.51 8.70
N GLY A 79 6.96 -5.16 8.36
CA GLY A 79 8.21 -4.50 8.01
C GLY A 79 8.09 -3.79 6.66
N ALA A 80 7.62 -4.53 5.65
CA ALA A 80 7.35 -4.01 4.32
C ALA A 80 6.24 -2.95 4.33
N MET A 81 5.17 -3.14 5.10
CA MET A 81 4.10 -2.14 5.26
C MET A 81 4.68 -0.79 5.69
N ARG A 82 5.52 -0.78 6.74
CA ARG A 82 6.10 0.46 7.29
C ARG A 82 6.97 1.18 6.26
N LYS A 83 7.74 0.45 5.45
CA LYS A 83 8.53 1.04 4.35
C LYS A 83 7.64 1.58 3.24
N LEU A 84 6.58 0.85 2.88
CA LEU A 84 5.66 1.21 1.80
C LEU A 84 4.83 2.45 2.13
N THR A 85 4.33 2.56 3.36
CA THR A 85 3.44 3.65 3.79
C THR A 85 4.16 4.83 4.44
N GLY A 86 5.47 4.67 4.71
CA GLY A 86 6.25 5.64 5.46
C GLY A 86 5.87 5.69 6.95
N PHE A 87 5.33 4.62 7.51
CA PHE A 87 5.07 4.52 8.96
C PHE A 87 6.35 4.28 9.76
N ILE A 88 6.32 4.64 11.04
CA ILE A 88 7.45 4.49 11.96
C ILE A 88 7.92 3.04 12.02
N TYR A 89 9.23 2.82 11.88
CA TYR A 89 9.83 1.49 11.92
C TYR A 89 9.81 0.87 13.33
N HIS A 90 10.15 -0.41 13.48
CA HIS A 90 10.07 -1.09 14.78
C HIS A 90 11.01 -0.52 15.86
N SER A 91 12.01 0.25 15.43
CA SER A 91 12.94 1.00 16.28
C SER A 91 12.30 2.22 16.92
N GLY A 92 11.14 2.68 16.43
CA GLY A 92 10.46 3.83 16.98
C GLY A 92 9.66 3.53 18.25
N ASN A 93 9.24 4.61 18.88
CA ASN A 93 8.51 4.58 20.14
C ASN A 93 7.01 4.29 19.99
N HIS A 94 6.49 4.19 18.76
CA HIS A 94 5.11 3.83 18.48
C HIS A 94 5.09 2.58 17.61
N PHE A 95 4.44 1.53 18.10
CA PHE A 95 4.46 0.21 17.45
C PHE A 95 3.25 -0.03 16.55
N CYS A 96 2.21 0.79 16.64
CA CYS A 96 0.96 0.64 15.90
C CYS A 96 0.76 1.84 14.97
N ASN A 97 0.19 1.58 13.78
CA ASN A 97 -0.07 2.62 12.77
C ASN A 97 -1.32 3.45 13.10
N SER A 98 -2.17 2.95 14.00
CA SER A 98 -3.49 3.53 14.28
C SER A 98 -3.61 4.12 15.68
N CYS A 99 -2.85 3.61 16.65
CA CYS A 99 -2.89 4.10 18.04
C CYS A 99 -1.63 4.90 18.39
N SER A 100 -1.76 5.84 19.32
CA SER A 100 -0.65 6.63 19.86
C SER A 100 -0.06 6.07 21.16
N ILE A 101 -0.19 4.76 21.40
CA ILE A 101 0.40 4.10 22.58
C ILE A 101 1.92 4.06 22.40
N HIS A 102 2.62 4.59 23.40
CA HIS A 102 4.07 4.53 23.47
C HIS A 102 4.53 3.10 23.77
N LYS A 103 5.66 2.65 23.20
CA LYS A 103 6.23 1.32 23.39
C LYS A 103 6.42 0.95 24.87
N ALA A 104 6.78 1.93 25.70
CA ALA A 104 6.89 1.78 27.16
C ALA A 104 5.57 1.43 27.87
N LYS A 105 4.43 1.61 27.20
CA LYS A 105 3.07 1.33 27.68
C LYS A 105 2.40 0.25 26.85
N MET A 106 3.16 -0.65 26.22
CA MET A 106 2.62 -1.70 25.35
C MET A 106 1.67 -2.67 26.06
N GLU A 107 1.67 -2.69 27.39
CA GLU A 107 0.74 -3.50 28.19
C GLU A 107 -0.64 -2.84 28.32
N GLU A 108 -0.74 -1.54 28.05
CA GLU A 108 -1.99 -0.76 28.07
C GLU A 108 -2.75 -0.91 26.73
N ILE A 109 -2.86 -2.13 26.19
CA ILE A 109 -3.61 -2.40 24.96
C ILE A 109 -5.04 -2.80 25.31
N GLY A 110 -6.01 -2.04 24.82
CA GLY A 110 -7.42 -2.37 24.95
C GLY A 110 -8.32 -1.26 24.40
N PRO A 111 -9.63 -1.54 24.19
CA PRO A 111 -10.59 -0.54 23.72
C PRO A 111 -10.62 0.74 24.57
N GLN A 112 -10.33 0.62 25.87
CA GLN A 112 -10.25 1.71 26.83
C GLN A 112 -9.02 2.62 26.67
N PHE A 113 -7.99 2.16 25.94
CA PHE A 113 -6.73 2.88 25.71
C PHE A 113 -6.56 3.28 24.23
N HIS A 114 -7.66 3.30 23.46
CA HIS A 114 -7.67 3.67 22.05
C HIS A 114 -7.53 5.19 21.85
N TYR A 115 -6.29 5.67 21.93
CA TYR A 115 -5.94 7.02 21.50
C TYR A 115 -5.66 6.99 19.98
N LYS A 116 -6.57 7.55 19.18
CA LYS A 116 -6.42 7.57 17.71
C LYS A 116 -5.23 8.44 17.31
N HIS A 117 -4.36 7.88 16.49
CA HIS A 117 -3.33 8.65 15.82
C HIS A 117 -3.96 9.44 14.67
N THR A 118 -3.86 10.77 14.69
CA THR A 118 -4.23 11.58 13.53
C THR A 118 -3.05 11.64 12.55
N TYR A 119 -3.34 11.82 11.26
CA TYR A 119 -2.31 11.95 10.22
C TYR A 119 -1.32 13.10 10.48
N PRO A 120 -1.75 14.30 10.95
CA PRO A 120 -0.81 15.35 11.35
C PRO A 120 0.13 14.93 12.49
N ASN A 121 -0.41 14.30 13.54
CA ASN A 121 0.40 13.83 14.67
C ASN A 121 1.41 12.75 14.22
N HIS A 122 1.01 11.91 13.26
CA HIS A 122 1.85 10.87 12.70
C HIS A 122 3.05 11.44 11.92
N LYS A 123 2.88 12.54 11.18
CA LYS A 123 4.01 13.21 10.50
C LYS A 123 5.05 13.74 11.48
N LEU A 124 4.60 14.31 12.60
CA LEU A 124 5.50 14.85 13.62
C LEU A 124 6.31 13.77 14.33
N SER A 125 5.77 12.56 14.46
CA SER A 125 6.46 11.45 15.12
C SER A 125 7.48 10.72 14.22
N ILE A 126 7.44 10.92 12.90
CA ILE A 126 8.45 10.42 11.95
C ILE A 126 9.62 11.40 11.79
N ALA A 127 9.39 12.70 11.99
CA ALA A 127 10.39 13.75 11.78
C ALA A 127 11.42 13.90 12.91
N LYS A 128 11.36 13.05 13.94
CA LYS A 128 12.28 13.02 15.08
C LYS A 128 13.08 11.73 15.06
#